data_AF-A0AAE3J452-F1
#
_entry.id   AF-A0AAE3J452-F1
#
_cell.length_a   1.000
_cell.length_b   1.000
_cell.length_c   1.000
_cell.angle_alpha   90.00
_cell.angle_beta   90.00
_cell.angle_gamma   90.00
#
_symmetry.space_group_name_H-M   'P 1'
#
loop_
_entity.id
_entity.type
_entity.pdbx_description
1 polymer ?
#
loop_
_entity_poly.entity_id
_entity_poly.type
_entity_poly.pdbx_seq_one_letter_code
_entity_poly.pdbx_strand_id
1 'polypeptide(L)'
;MIEIKTDDMGVKRGYKPRKPGGGRKKRKPLITAGVYESDVAEKVQDAFEKYRETQDYKTALLSTAAALDISKASVTSYLPYQKGVYFPSTEKEKISVGAERQRRYRAMKRWRGDPTEENFWSVVVAYVGVKFKTYSGLPFTYEIKKGRNGEYTKELWIDRREKSKSLDRQGTVCCA
;
A
#
# COMPACT_ATOMS: atom_id res chain seq x y z
N MET A 1 -19.01 14.40 -17.09
CA MET A 1 -19.33 13.14 -16.37
C MET A 1 -18.17 12.19 -16.57
N ILE A 2 -17.57 11.64 -15.51
CA ILE A 2 -16.48 10.67 -15.60
C ILE A 2 -17.14 9.28 -15.51
N GLU A 3 -17.14 8.54 -16.61
CA GLU A 3 -17.61 7.15 -16.63
C GLU A 3 -16.46 6.21 -16.24
N ILE A 4 -16.64 5.52 -15.12
CA ILE A 4 -15.74 4.45 -14.67
C ILE A 4 -16.30 3.16 -15.25
N LYS A 5 -15.64 2.59 -16.27
CA LYS A 5 -15.96 1.24 -16.76
C LYS A 5 -15.64 0.23 -15.65
N THR A 6 -16.68 -0.41 -15.13
CA THR A 6 -16.58 -1.56 -14.21
C THR A 6 -16.46 -2.83 -15.04
N ASP A 7 -15.23 -3.24 -15.35
CA ASP A 7 -14.99 -4.51 -16.04
C ASP A 7 -15.28 -5.68 -15.08
N ASP A 8 -16.10 -6.62 -15.56
CA ASP A 8 -16.30 -8.02 -15.17
C ASP A 8 -15.98 -8.42 -13.71
N MET A 9 -16.98 -8.24 -12.84
CA MET A 9 -17.00 -8.90 -11.53
C MET A 9 -17.24 -10.40 -11.69
N GLY A 10 -16.14 -11.16 -11.82
CA GLY A 10 -16.17 -12.62 -11.85
C GLY A 10 -17.04 -13.25 -10.74
N VAL A 11 -17.65 -14.39 -11.07
CA VAL A 11 -18.60 -15.13 -10.22
C VAL A 11 -18.09 -15.26 -8.78
N LYS A 12 -18.82 -14.65 -7.84
CA LYS A 12 -18.48 -14.67 -6.41
C LYS A 12 -18.59 -16.11 -5.89
N ARG A 13 -17.45 -16.74 -5.58
CA ARG A 13 -17.42 -17.99 -4.81
C ARG A 13 -18.15 -17.77 -3.48
N GLY A 14 -19.08 -18.67 -3.14
CA GLY A 14 -19.87 -18.60 -1.91
C GLY A 14 -18.99 -18.57 -0.65
N TYR A 15 -19.37 -17.72 0.31
CA TYR A 15 -18.68 -17.58 1.59
C TYR A 15 -18.88 -18.84 2.45
N LYS A 16 -17.79 -19.53 2.81
CA LYS A 16 -17.83 -20.62 3.78
C LYS A 16 -17.60 -20.06 5.20
N PRO A 17 -18.58 -20.15 6.13
CA PRO A 17 -18.40 -19.66 7.49
C PRO A 17 -17.34 -20.48 8.24
N ARG A 18 -16.57 -19.82 9.10
CA ARG A 18 -15.57 -20.48 9.96
C ARG A 18 -16.24 -21.03 11.21
N LYS A 19 -15.72 -22.16 11.73
CA LYS A 19 -16.19 -22.73 13.00
C LYS A 19 -16.03 -21.69 14.14
N PRO A 20 -17.08 -21.43 14.94
CA PRO A 20 -16.96 -20.57 16.12
C PRO A 20 -16.04 -21.25 17.15
N GLY A 21 -15.16 -20.48 17.79
CA GLY A 21 -14.21 -20.96 18.81
C GLY A 21 -12.74 -20.95 18.40
N GLY A 22 -12.44 -20.98 17.10
CA GLY A 22 -11.06 -20.87 16.57
C GLY A 22 -10.64 -19.42 16.32
N GLY A 23 -10.63 -18.57 17.35
CA GLY A 23 -10.18 -17.18 17.22
C GLY A 23 -8.75 -17.10 16.67
N ARG A 24 -8.48 -16.21 15.70
CA ARG A 24 -7.10 -15.97 15.23
C ARG A 24 -6.26 -15.46 16.40
N LYS A 25 -5.16 -16.15 16.73
CA LYS A 25 -4.16 -15.67 17.69
C LYS A 25 -3.72 -14.25 17.30
N LYS A 26 -3.92 -13.27 18.18
CA LYS A 26 -3.66 -11.84 17.92
C LYS A 26 -2.23 -11.41 18.22
N ARG A 27 -1.31 -12.36 18.45
CA ARG A 27 0.10 -12.11 18.84
C ARG A 27 0.80 -11.16 17.88
N LYS A 28 0.78 -11.47 16.59
CA LYS A 28 1.47 -10.68 15.56
C LYS A 28 1.00 -9.20 15.50
N PRO A 29 -0.32 -8.89 15.49
CA PRO A 29 -0.79 -7.52 15.66
C PRO A 29 -0.31 -6.83 16.94
N LEU A 30 -0.36 -7.52 18.10
CA LEU A 30 0.01 -6.94 19.39
C LEU A 30 1.51 -6.68 19.51
N ILE A 31 2.35 -7.58 18.96
CA ILE A 31 3.80 -7.41 18.85
C ILE A 31 4.14 -6.22 17.95
N THR A 32 3.44 -6.10 16.81
CA THR A 32 3.64 -4.96 15.90
C THR A 32 3.27 -3.63 16.56
N ALA A 33 2.32 -3.64 17.50
CA ALA A 33 1.95 -2.46 18.28
C ALA A 33 2.87 -2.21 19.49
N GLY A 34 3.84 -3.10 19.76
CA GLY A 34 4.70 -3.03 20.96
C GLY A 34 3.99 -3.34 22.28
N VAL A 35 2.78 -3.93 22.24
CA VAL A 35 1.94 -4.20 23.43
C VAL A 35 2.12 -5.63 23.95
N TYR A 36 2.72 -6.51 23.15
CA TYR A 36 2.94 -7.90 23.54
C TYR A 36 4.42 -8.14 23.83
N GLU A 37 4.69 -8.40 25.10
CA GLU A 37 6.01 -8.75 25.61
C GLU A 37 5.98 -10.20 26.10
N SER A 38 6.95 -11.00 25.65
CA SER A 38 7.17 -12.34 26.15
C SER A 38 8.60 -12.75 25.84
N ASP A 39 9.25 -13.49 26.74
CA ASP A 39 10.63 -13.96 26.59
C ASP A 39 10.85 -14.73 25.28
N VAL A 40 9.83 -15.45 24.82
CA VAL A 40 9.87 -16.19 23.55
C VAL A 40 9.84 -15.24 22.35
N ALA A 41 9.06 -14.16 22.42
CA ALA A 41 8.99 -13.18 21.33
C ALA A 41 10.32 -12.44 21.17
N GLU A 42 10.93 -12.03 22.28
CA GLU A 42 12.25 -11.38 22.31
C GLU A 42 13.34 -12.31 21.73
N LYS A 43 13.46 -13.53 22.25
CA LYS A 43 14.44 -14.53 21.75
C LYS A 43 14.26 -14.83 20.26
N VAL A 44 13.01 -14.91 19.78
CA VAL A 44 12.72 -15.14 18.36
C VAL A 44 13.17 -13.95 17.52
N GLN A 45 12.91 -12.73 17.96
CA GLN A 45 13.27 -11.53 17.24
C GLN A 45 14.79 -11.34 17.17
N ASP A 46 15.47 -11.50 18.30
CA ASP A 46 16.95 -11.40 18.38
C ASP A 46 17.65 -12.45 17.52
N ALA A 47 17.21 -13.72 17.61
CA ALA A 47 17.77 -14.79 16.81
C ALA A 47 17.51 -14.55 15.31
N PHE A 48 16.31 -14.04 14.98
CA PHE A 48 15.96 -13.75 13.59
C PHE A 48 16.81 -12.63 13.00
N GLU A 49 17.03 -11.54 13.74
CA GLU A 49 17.85 -10.41 13.31
C GLU A 49 19.30 -10.85 13.07
N LYS A 50 19.88 -11.65 13.97
CA LYS A 50 21.22 -12.24 13.80
C LYS A 50 21.36 -13.06 12.51
N TYR A 51 20.39 -13.92 12.19
CA TYR A 51 20.44 -14.68 10.95
C TYR A 51 20.12 -13.83 9.72
N ARG A 52 19.37 -12.73 9.87
CA ARG A 52 18.97 -11.87 8.75
C ARG A 52 20.14 -11.05 8.20
N GLU A 53 21.15 -10.76 9.03
CA GLU A 53 22.40 -10.08 8.61
C GLU A 53 23.20 -10.90 7.60
N THR A 54 23.18 -12.23 7.73
CA THR A 54 24.01 -13.15 6.92
C THR A 54 23.21 -13.93 5.88
N GLN A 55 21.91 -14.12 6.08
CA GLN A 55 21.07 -15.02 5.28
C GLN A 55 19.86 -14.34 4.66
N ASP A 56 19.33 -14.96 3.60
CA ASP A 56 18.03 -14.61 3.04
C ASP A 56 16.89 -14.83 4.05
N TYR A 57 15.78 -14.11 3.89
CA TYR A 57 14.63 -14.11 4.79
C TYR A 57 14.08 -15.51 5.04
N LYS A 58 13.98 -16.34 3.99
CA LYS A 58 13.40 -17.70 4.11
C LYS A 58 14.31 -18.63 4.90
N THR A 59 15.63 -18.53 4.68
CA THR A 59 16.65 -19.32 5.38
C THR A 59 16.75 -18.89 6.82
N ALA A 60 16.80 -17.58 7.11
CA ALA A 60 16.79 -17.06 8.48
C ALA A 60 15.57 -17.55 9.29
N LEU A 61 14.38 -17.63 8.66
CA LEU A 61 13.16 -18.20 9.27
C LEU A 61 13.28 -19.69 9.63
N LEU A 62 14.00 -20.47 8.82
CA LEU A 62 14.23 -21.89 9.08
C LEU A 62 15.32 -22.09 10.13
N SER A 63 16.40 -21.31 10.05
CA SER A 63 17.51 -21.31 11.02
C SER A 63 17.02 -20.94 12.42
N THR A 64 16.17 -19.92 12.54
CA THR A 64 15.54 -19.56 13.83
C THR A 64 14.61 -20.62 14.37
N ALA A 65 13.77 -21.21 13.51
CA ALA A 65 12.88 -22.30 13.88
C ALA A 65 13.67 -23.49 14.45
N ALA A 66 14.77 -23.85 13.79
CA ALA A 66 15.66 -24.93 14.21
C ALA A 66 16.41 -24.59 15.52
N ALA A 67 16.93 -23.37 15.65
CA ALA A 67 17.69 -22.96 16.83
C ALA A 67 16.85 -22.90 18.12
N LEU A 68 15.57 -22.54 18.00
CA LEU A 68 14.66 -22.37 19.13
C LEU A 68 13.69 -23.55 19.31
N ASP A 69 13.85 -24.60 18.51
CA ASP A 69 12.97 -25.79 18.46
C ASP A 69 11.46 -25.44 18.41
N ILE A 70 11.12 -24.49 17.55
CA ILE A 70 9.73 -24.04 17.34
C ILE A 70 9.35 -24.14 15.87
N SER A 71 8.06 -24.40 15.62
CA SER A 71 7.58 -24.44 14.24
C SER A 71 7.80 -23.11 13.51
N LYS A 72 8.09 -23.18 12.21
CA LYS A 72 8.18 -22.02 11.31
C LYS A 72 6.96 -21.10 11.43
N ALA A 73 5.76 -21.67 11.56
CA ALA A 73 4.53 -20.90 11.76
C ALA A 73 4.55 -20.09 13.06
N SER A 74 5.09 -20.67 14.14
CA SER A 74 5.28 -19.98 15.42
C SER A 74 6.26 -18.81 15.29
N VAL A 75 7.41 -19.02 14.66
CA VAL A 75 8.39 -17.94 14.38
C VAL A 75 7.72 -16.79 13.64
N THR A 76 7.01 -17.08 12.54
CA THR A 76 6.32 -16.02 11.78
C THR A 76 5.23 -15.30 12.57
N SER A 77 4.68 -15.91 13.61
CA SER A 77 3.68 -15.30 14.50
C SER A 77 4.30 -14.36 15.52
N TYR A 78 5.58 -14.57 15.89
CA TYR A 78 6.32 -13.71 16.81
C TYR A 78 7.04 -12.57 16.10
N LEU A 79 7.34 -12.72 14.80
CA LEU A 79 7.92 -11.63 14.02
C LEU A 79 6.88 -10.55 13.66
N PRO A 80 7.25 -9.25 13.74
CA PRO A 80 6.36 -8.15 13.40
C PRO A 80 5.92 -8.18 11.93
N TYR A 81 4.85 -7.45 11.59
CA TYR A 81 4.48 -7.28 10.18
C TYR A 81 5.57 -6.52 9.43
N GLN A 82 6.05 -7.08 8.32
CA GLN A 82 6.96 -6.37 7.41
C GLN A 82 6.23 -5.68 6.24
N LYS A 83 5.00 -6.12 5.93
CA LYS A 83 4.16 -5.57 4.85
C LYS A 83 2.69 -5.62 5.30
N GLY A 84 1.93 -4.53 5.12
CA GLY A 84 0.49 -4.55 5.35
C GLY A 84 -0.12 -3.28 5.94
N VAL A 85 -1.44 -3.33 6.21
CA VAL A 85 -2.24 -2.23 6.79
C VAL A 85 -1.71 -1.76 8.14
N TYR A 86 -1.11 -2.68 8.90
CA TYR A 86 -0.63 -2.47 10.27
C TYR A 86 0.85 -2.09 10.32
N PHE A 87 1.51 -1.89 9.18
CA PHE A 87 2.88 -1.38 9.12
C PHE A 87 2.84 0.13 9.39
N PRO A 88 3.64 0.67 10.33
CA PRO A 88 3.75 2.12 10.51
C PRO A 88 4.22 2.74 9.19
N SER A 89 3.55 3.81 8.76
CA SER A 89 3.61 4.37 7.40
C SER A 89 4.93 5.06 7.02
N THR A 90 6.03 4.73 7.69
CA THR A 90 7.34 5.35 7.51
C THR A 90 7.97 4.99 6.17
N GLU A 91 7.69 3.78 5.63
CA GLU A 91 8.23 3.33 4.34
C GLU A 91 7.09 2.94 3.36
N LYS A 92 6.79 3.84 2.42
CA LYS A 92 5.68 3.69 1.44
C LYS A 92 5.82 2.48 0.52
N GLU A 93 7.04 1.98 0.31
CA GLU A 93 7.35 0.87 -0.60
C GLU A 93 6.90 -0.50 -0.08
N LYS A 94 6.59 -0.61 1.22
CA LYS A 94 6.22 -1.88 1.88
C LYS A 94 4.70 -2.06 2.07
N ILE A 95 3.89 -1.14 1.54
CA ILE A 95 2.42 -1.18 1.69
C ILE A 95 1.82 -2.29 0.79
N SER A 96 0.99 -3.16 1.36
CA SER A 96 0.28 -4.20 0.58
C SER A 96 -0.82 -3.61 -0.30
N VAL A 97 -1.11 -4.24 -1.45
CA VAL A 97 -2.19 -3.82 -2.37
C VAL A 97 -3.55 -3.68 -1.66
N GLY A 98 -3.89 -4.61 -0.77
CA GLY A 98 -5.14 -4.54 0.00
C GLY A 98 -5.20 -3.37 0.99
N ALA A 99 -4.06 -3.00 1.57
CA ALA A 99 -3.96 -1.84 2.45
C ALA A 99 -4.13 -0.54 1.69
N GLU A 100 -3.51 -0.45 0.52
CA GLU A 100 -3.65 0.73 -0.36
C GLU A 100 -5.10 0.89 -0.82
N ARG A 101 -5.78 -0.22 -1.16
CA ARG A 101 -7.21 -0.21 -1.46
C ARG A 101 -8.05 0.31 -0.30
N GLN A 102 -7.76 -0.12 0.93
CA GLN A 102 -8.49 0.33 2.12
C GLN A 102 -8.23 1.80 2.43
N ARG A 103 -6.99 2.27 2.26
CA ARG A 103 -6.61 3.68 2.40
C ARG A 103 -7.40 4.57 1.44
N ARG A 104 -7.45 4.19 0.16
CA ARG A 104 -8.24 4.89 -0.88
C ARG A 104 -9.73 4.87 -0.58
N TYR A 105 -10.28 3.71 -0.20
CA TYR A 105 -11.69 3.59 0.17
C TYR A 105 -12.06 4.51 1.34
N ARG A 106 -11.22 4.56 2.39
CA ARG A 106 -11.42 5.45 3.54
C ARG A 106 -11.37 6.92 3.16
N ALA A 107 -10.38 7.34 2.38
CA ALA A 107 -10.28 8.71 1.89
C ALA A 107 -11.51 9.10 1.06
N MET A 108 -11.92 8.22 0.14
CA MET A 108 -13.09 8.43 -0.72
C MET A 108 -14.40 8.47 0.08
N LYS A 109 -14.55 7.60 1.09
CA LYS A 109 -15.72 7.58 1.97
C LYS A 109 -15.81 8.87 2.79
N ARG A 110 -14.68 9.37 3.29
CA ARG A 110 -14.61 10.63 4.05
C ARG A 110 -15.00 11.82 3.18
N TRP A 111 -14.45 11.91 1.97
CA TRP A 111 -14.80 12.99 1.03
C TRP A 111 -16.25 12.95 0.56
N ARG A 112 -16.83 11.76 0.37
CA ARG A 112 -18.27 11.63 0.03
C ARG A 112 -19.19 12.07 1.17
N GLY A 113 -18.75 11.92 2.42
CA GLY A 113 -19.49 12.41 3.60
C GLY A 113 -19.38 13.93 3.73
N ASP A 114 -18.14 14.43 3.71
CA ASP A 114 -17.83 15.85 3.88
C ASP A 114 -16.94 16.33 2.71
N PRO A 115 -17.53 16.95 1.67
CA PRO A 115 -16.81 17.42 0.48
C PRO A 115 -15.99 18.69 0.73
N THR A 116 -15.01 18.61 1.63
CA THR A 116 -14.06 19.71 1.92
C THR A 116 -12.81 19.62 1.06
N GLU A 117 -12.13 20.76 0.85
CA GLU A 117 -10.89 20.82 0.05
C GLU A 117 -9.79 19.92 0.65
N GLU A 118 -9.65 19.90 1.98
CA GLU A 118 -8.67 19.07 2.68
C GLU A 118 -8.94 17.56 2.49
N ASN A 119 -10.20 17.15 2.55
CA ASN A 119 -10.60 15.77 2.29
C ASN A 119 -10.38 15.40 0.81
N PHE A 120 -10.62 16.34 -0.11
CA PHE A 120 -10.33 16.16 -1.53
C PHE A 120 -8.84 15.91 -1.76
N TRP A 121 -7.97 16.76 -1.22
CA TRP A 121 -6.52 16.59 -1.34
C TRP A 121 -6.03 15.29 -0.70
N SER A 122 -6.67 14.83 0.39
CA SER A 122 -6.40 13.51 0.98
C SER A 122 -6.68 12.35 0.01
N VAL A 123 -7.73 12.45 -0.81
CA VAL A 123 -8.03 11.49 -1.88
C VAL A 123 -6.97 11.56 -2.97
N VAL A 124 -6.65 12.76 -3.45
CA VAL A 124 -5.65 12.97 -4.51
C VAL A 124 -4.28 12.39 -4.10
N VAL A 125 -3.83 12.65 -2.86
CA VAL A 125 -2.59 12.07 -2.31
C VAL A 125 -2.66 10.52 -2.20
N ALA A 126 -3.85 9.94 -2.01
CA ALA A 126 -4.02 8.48 -1.93
C ALA A 126 -3.94 7.78 -3.30
N TYR A 127 -4.10 8.52 -4.39
CA TYR A 127 -4.13 8.00 -5.75
C TYR A 127 -2.89 8.34 -6.58
N VAL A 128 -1.87 8.97 -5.97
CA VAL A 128 -0.56 9.17 -6.58
C VAL A 128 0.04 7.84 -7.05
N GLY A 129 0.62 7.83 -8.25
CA GLY A 129 1.21 6.63 -8.87
C GLY A 129 0.21 5.64 -9.47
N VAL A 130 -1.10 5.93 -9.42
CA VAL A 130 -2.11 5.16 -10.16
C VAL A 130 -2.13 5.60 -11.62
N LYS A 131 -2.09 4.64 -12.54
CA LYS A 131 -2.33 4.89 -13.97
C LYS A 131 -3.83 5.13 -14.19
N PHE A 132 -4.18 6.37 -14.50
CA PHE A 132 -5.52 6.77 -14.92
C PHE A 132 -5.64 6.70 -16.44
N LYS A 133 -6.87 6.71 -16.96
CA LYS A 133 -7.13 6.83 -18.40
C LYS A 133 -8.01 8.05 -18.64
N THR A 134 -7.71 8.81 -19.70
CA THR A 134 -8.63 9.84 -20.20
C THR A 134 -9.85 9.20 -20.84
N TYR A 135 -10.87 10.01 -21.16
CA TYR A 135 -12.03 9.56 -21.94
C TYR A 135 -11.63 8.91 -23.28
N SER A 136 -10.57 9.42 -23.91
CA SER A 136 -9.97 8.85 -25.13
C SER A 136 -9.15 7.57 -24.91
N GLY A 137 -9.08 7.06 -23.68
CA GLY A 137 -8.35 5.83 -23.33
C GLY A 137 -6.84 5.99 -23.11
N LEU A 138 -6.30 7.22 -23.19
CA LEU A 138 -4.87 7.46 -23.01
C LEU A 138 -4.47 7.34 -21.54
N PRO A 139 -3.50 6.48 -21.20
CA PRO A 139 -3.03 6.35 -19.84
C PRO A 139 -2.21 7.57 -19.42
N PHE A 140 -2.41 8.04 -18.19
CA PHE A 140 -1.56 9.07 -17.58
C PHE A 140 -1.39 8.79 -16.08
N THR A 141 -0.30 9.28 -15.53
CA THR A 141 -0.05 9.34 -14.09
C THR A 141 0.14 10.79 -13.69
N TYR A 142 -0.06 11.08 -12.41
CA TYR A 142 0.29 12.38 -11.89
C TYR A 142 1.18 12.26 -10.66
N GLU A 143 2.02 13.27 -10.49
CA GLU A 143 2.86 13.47 -9.34
C GLU A 143 2.44 14.74 -8.60
N ILE A 144 2.70 14.77 -7.30
CA ILE A 144 2.42 15.93 -6.44
C ILE A 144 3.75 16.43 -5.90
N LYS A 145 4.07 17.70 -6.19
CA LYS A 145 5.27 18.31 -5.63
C LYS A 145 5.06 18.61 -4.15
N LYS A 146 6.13 18.41 -3.39
CA LYS A 146 6.23 18.82 -2.00
C LYS A 146 7.07 20.09 -1.94
N GLY A 147 6.59 21.10 -1.23
CA GLY A 147 7.36 22.30 -0.95
C GLY A 147 8.52 22.02 0.00
N ARG A 148 9.35 23.03 0.25
CA ARG A 148 10.47 22.95 1.21
C ARG A 148 10.03 22.58 2.63
N ASN A 149 8.76 22.84 2.98
CA ASN A 149 8.16 22.54 4.28
C ASN A 149 7.55 21.12 4.38
N GLY A 150 7.64 20.31 3.32
CA GLY A 150 7.04 18.97 3.28
C GLY A 150 5.52 18.94 3.02
N GLU A 151 4.86 20.10 3.02
CA GLU A 151 3.46 20.26 2.60
C GLU A 151 3.31 20.14 1.08
N TYR A 152 2.15 19.64 0.64
CA TYR A 152 1.82 19.51 -0.78
C TYR A 152 1.45 20.87 -1.35
N THR A 153 2.04 21.26 -2.47
CA THR A 153 1.80 22.57 -3.11
C THR A 153 0.43 22.67 -3.79
N LYS A 154 -0.48 21.72 -3.56
CA LYS A 154 -1.81 21.62 -4.21
C LYS A 154 -1.74 21.71 -5.75
N GLU A 155 -0.59 21.37 -6.33
CA GLU A 155 -0.37 21.35 -7.77
C GLU A 155 -0.11 19.91 -8.24
N LEU A 156 -0.69 19.56 -9.38
CA LEU A 156 -0.56 18.25 -10.00
C LEU A 156 0.27 18.36 -11.27
N TRP A 157 1.31 17.52 -11.36
CA TRP A 157 2.14 17.38 -12.53
C TRP A 157 1.71 16.14 -13.29
N ILE A 158 1.19 16.31 -14.50
CA ILE A 158 0.69 15.21 -15.34
C ILE A 158 1.62 15.03 -16.54
N ASP A 159 2.42 13.97 -16.51
CA ASP A 159 3.22 13.60 -17.67
C ASP A 159 2.40 12.75 -18.64
N ARG A 160 2.16 13.31 -19.84
CA ARG A 160 1.40 12.65 -20.93
C ARG A 160 2.28 11.82 -21.87
N ARG A 161 3.52 11.46 -21.52
CA ARG A 161 4.50 10.91 -22.47
C ARG A 161 5.07 9.55 -22.06
N GLU A 162 4.62 8.50 -22.74
CA GLU A 162 5.40 7.25 -22.84
C GLU A 162 5.97 7.00 -24.25
N LYS A 163 5.64 7.82 -25.27
CA LYS A 163 6.29 7.91 -26.62
C LYS A 163 5.46 8.78 -27.60
N SER A 164 5.65 10.09 -27.65
CA SER A 164 5.12 10.89 -28.77
C SER A 164 6.05 12.05 -29.09
N LYS A 165 6.40 12.17 -30.37
CA LYS A 165 7.14 13.31 -30.95
C LYS A 165 6.45 14.61 -30.55
N SER A 166 7.23 15.65 -30.27
CA SER A 166 6.74 17.02 -30.11
C SER A 166 5.87 17.39 -31.32
N LEU A 167 4.64 17.82 -31.07
CA LEU A 167 3.96 18.68 -32.03
C LEU A 167 4.45 20.09 -31.75
N ASP A 168 5.47 20.50 -32.50
CA ASP A 168 5.72 21.92 -32.72
C ASP A 168 4.50 22.44 -33.48
N ARG A 169 3.58 23.12 -32.79
CA ARG A 169 2.59 23.97 -33.47
C ARG A 169 3.29 25.25 -33.91
N GLN A 170 4.17 25.16 -34.89
CA GLN A 170 4.44 26.26 -35.81
C GLN A 170 3.37 26.17 -36.90
N GLY A 171 2.21 26.75 -36.62
CA GLY A 171 1.16 26.97 -37.60
C GLY A 171 0.90 28.45 -37.68
N THR A 172 1.65 29.14 -38.54
CA THR A 172 1.30 30.50 -38.98
C THR A 172 -0.05 30.40 -39.68
N VAL A 173 -1.11 30.88 -39.05
CA VAL A 173 -2.37 31.12 -39.75
C VAL A 173 -2.23 32.49 -40.42
N CYS A 174 -1.92 32.48 -41.71
CA CYS A 174 -2.11 33.64 -42.57
C CYS A 174 -3.61 33.88 -42.69
N CYS A 175 -4.08 35.02 -42.20
CA CYS A 175 -5.37 35.57 -42.59
C CYS A 175 -5.21 36.19 -43.99
N ALA A 176 -6.00 35.73 -44.95
CA ALA A 176 -6.35 36.46 -46.16
C ALA A 176 -7.82 36.84 -46.06
#